data_AF-A0A9W9I1H4-F1
#
_entry.id   AF-A0A9W9I1H4-F1
#
_cell.length_a   1.000
_cell.length_b   1.000
_cell.length_c   1.000
_cell.angle_alpha   90.00
_cell.angle_beta   90.00
_cell.angle_gamma   90.00
#
_symmetry.space_group_name_H-M   'P 1'
#
loop_
_entity.id
_entity.type
_entity.pdbx_description
1 polymer ?
#
loop_
_entity_poly.entity_id
_entity_poly.type
_entity_poly.pdbx_seq_one_letter_code
_entity_poly.pdbx_strand_id
1 'polypeptide(L)'
;MQRFTSLVALAGILSVAHGHGFVTSPTVRMPGSAMQAACGEQVKINQKSDNYGNVQGELQVANGQSDYDAIECDIWLCKGYKFADNKDNVYSYSAGETVDFTVDIRAPHTGSANVSVVDTASNSVIGQPLISWDVYASVSSTLPVN
;
A
#
# COMPACT_ATOMS: atom_id res chain seq x y z
N MET A 1 14.35 -3.65 -40.97
CA MET A 1 14.25 -4.18 -39.59
C MET A 1 13.91 -3.03 -38.67
N GLN A 2 12.73 -3.11 -38.03
CA GLN A 2 12.23 -2.17 -37.04
C GLN A 2 13.20 -2.03 -35.87
N ARG A 3 13.37 -0.80 -35.36
CA ARG A 3 13.69 -0.56 -33.95
C ARG A 3 12.90 0.67 -33.50
N PHE A 4 11.66 0.44 -33.08
CA PHE A 4 10.96 1.38 -32.22
C PHE A 4 11.56 1.23 -30.83
N THR A 5 12.40 2.18 -30.43
CA THR A 5 12.91 2.28 -29.07
C THR A 5 11.79 2.81 -28.20
N SER A 6 11.02 1.91 -27.58
CA SER A 6 10.05 2.30 -26.56
C SER A 6 10.82 2.84 -25.35
N LEU A 7 10.82 4.17 -25.19
CA LEU A 7 11.17 4.83 -23.93
C LEU A 7 10.09 4.47 -22.90
N VAL A 8 10.32 3.41 -22.14
CA VAL A 8 9.55 3.17 -20.92
C VAL A 8 10.01 4.21 -19.91
N ALA A 9 9.26 5.31 -19.82
CA ALA A 9 9.40 6.27 -18.74
C ALA A 9 8.90 5.58 -17.46
N LEU A 10 9.82 5.02 -16.67
CA LEU A 10 9.53 4.58 -15.31
C LEU A 10 9.36 5.82 -14.43
N ALA A 11 8.17 6.41 -14.46
CA ALA A 11 7.78 7.45 -13.52
C ALA A 11 7.55 6.79 -12.15
N GLY A 12 8.64 6.57 -11.41
CA GLY A 12 8.58 6.30 -9.99
C GLY A 12 8.09 7.54 -9.28
N ILE A 13 6.76 7.66 -9.11
CA ILE A 13 6.20 8.61 -8.16
C ILE A 13 6.56 8.06 -6.79
N LEU A 14 7.66 8.56 -6.20
CA LEU A 14 7.91 8.42 -4.77
C LEU A 14 6.83 9.26 -4.07
N SER A 15 5.68 8.65 -3.84
CA SER A 15 4.61 9.23 -3.05
C SER A 15 5.14 9.42 -1.63
N VAL A 16 5.44 10.67 -1.27
CA VAL A 16 5.68 11.08 0.12
C VAL A 16 4.36 11.08 0.88
N ALA A 17 3.77 9.89 1.06
CA ALA A 17 2.55 9.73 1.83
C ALA A 17 2.83 10.14 3.28
N HIS A 18 2.35 11.32 3.67
CA HIS A 18 2.30 11.78 5.05
C HIS A 18 0.90 11.61 5.66
N GLY A 19 0.00 10.89 4.98
CA GLY A 19 -1.38 10.68 5.40
C GLY A 19 -1.55 9.57 6.44
N HIS A 20 -2.57 9.72 7.30
CA HIS A 20 -3.10 8.60 8.07
C HIS A 20 -4.44 8.19 7.48
N GLY A 21 -4.49 7.00 6.88
CA GLY A 21 -5.68 6.50 6.21
C GLY A 21 -5.62 5.01 6.00
N PHE A 22 -6.78 4.39 5.86
CA PHE A 22 -6.90 2.95 5.73
C PHE A 22 -8.14 2.57 4.92
N VAL A 23 -7.99 1.61 4.01
CA VAL A 23 -9.13 1.00 3.31
C VAL A 23 -9.83 0.07 4.29
N THR A 24 -11.09 0.36 4.61
CA THR A 24 -11.91 -0.41 5.57
C THR A 24 -12.84 -1.41 4.87
N SER A 25 -13.15 -1.19 3.59
CA SER A 25 -13.87 -2.14 2.73
C SER A 25 -13.28 -2.10 1.32
N PRO A 26 -13.08 -3.25 0.64
CA PRO A 26 -13.06 -4.60 1.22
C PRO A 26 -12.01 -4.71 2.33
N THR A 27 -12.12 -5.73 3.19
CA THR A 27 -11.17 -5.94 4.29
C THR A 27 -9.76 -6.10 3.71
N VAL A 28 -8.82 -5.24 4.07
CA VAL A 28 -7.43 -5.37 3.60
C VAL A 28 -6.58 -6.25 4.52
N ARG A 29 -5.36 -6.56 4.07
CA ARG A 29 -4.42 -7.37 4.86
C ARG A 29 -4.12 -6.71 6.21
N MET A 30 -3.98 -7.54 7.23
CA MET A 30 -3.62 -7.15 8.59
C MET A 30 -2.33 -7.87 9.05
N PRO A 31 -1.62 -7.33 10.06
CA PRO A 31 -0.40 -7.92 10.58
C PRO A 31 -0.65 -9.24 11.32
N GLY A 32 0.29 -10.18 11.21
CA GLY A 32 0.28 -11.45 11.93
C GLY A 32 1.69 -11.99 12.20
N SER A 33 1.79 -13.30 12.45
CA SER A 33 3.05 -13.94 12.83
C SER A 33 4.06 -14.00 11.67
N ALA A 34 3.59 -14.10 10.42
CA ALA A 34 4.48 -14.05 9.27
C ALA A 34 5.06 -12.64 9.06
N MET A 35 4.28 -11.59 9.31
CA MET A 35 4.82 -10.23 9.36
C MET A 35 5.85 -10.08 10.48
N GLN A 36 5.57 -10.58 11.68
CA GLN A 36 6.54 -10.53 12.79
C GLN A 36 7.86 -11.22 12.40
N ALA A 37 7.80 -12.36 11.73
CA ALA A 37 9.00 -13.10 11.31
C ALA A 37 9.85 -12.32 10.27
N ALA A 38 9.22 -11.48 9.46
CA ALA A 38 9.89 -10.73 8.40
C ALA A 38 10.30 -9.30 8.83
N CYS A 39 9.40 -8.62 9.55
CA CYS A 39 9.49 -7.20 9.89
C CYS A 39 9.82 -6.95 11.37
N GLY A 40 9.96 -8.00 12.19
CA GLY A 40 10.22 -7.87 13.62
C GLY A 40 8.97 -7.60 14.47
N GLU A 41 9.10 -7.84 15.78
CA GLU A 41 8.01 -7.73 16.76
C GLU A 41 7.46 -6.32 16.87
N GLN A 42 8.34 -5.31 16.93
CA GLN A 42 7.91 -3.95 17.24
C GLN A 42 7.19 -3.30 16.05
N VAL A 43 7.57 -3.62 14.80
CA VAL A 43 6.81 -3.19 13.60
C VAL A 43 5.42 -3.85 13.59
N LYS A 44 5.35 -5.17 13.84
CA LYS A 44 4.06 -5.86 13.93
C LYS A 44 3.14 -5.28 15.01
N ILE A 45 3.68 -4.95 16.19
CA ILE A 45 2.92 -4.29 17.26
C ILE A 45 2.42 -2.92 16.79
N ASN A 46 3.27 -2.11 16.16
CA ASN A 46 2.89 -0.77 15.71
C ASN A 46 1.72 -0.83 14.73
N GLN A 47 1.83 -1.62 13.66
CA GLN A 47 0.75 -1.79 12.68
C GLN A 47 -0.52 -2.39 13.27
N LYS A 48 -0.42 -3.27 14.27
CA LYS A 48 -1.59 -3.83 14.95
C LYS A 48 -2.29 -2.78 15.82
N SER A 49 -1.52 -1.86 16.40
CA SER A 49 -2.03 -0.77 17.22
C SER A 49 -2.62 0.36 16.38
N ASP A 50 -1.98 0.70 15.27
CA ASP A 50 -2.42 1.75 14.35
C ASP A 50 -2.08 1.41 12.89
N ASN A 51 -2.99 0.70 12.23
CA ASN A 51 -2.87 0.36 10.81
C ASN A 51 -3.08 1.56 9.86
N TYR A 52 -3.38 2.76 10.38
CA TYR A 52 -3.56 3.98 9.58
C TYR A 52 -2.23 4.70 9.30
N GLY A 53 -1.16 4.37 10.02
CA GLY A 53 0.15 5.02 9.87
C GLY A 53 0.77 4.88 8.48
N ASN A 54 1.76 5.72 8.17
CA ASN A 54 2.52 5.65 6.93
C ASN A 54 3.76 4.73 7.04
N VAL A 55 4.33 4.34 5.90
CA VAL A 55 5.49 3.43 5.84
C VAL A 55 6.75 4.08 6.44
N GLN A 56 6.90 5.40 6.35
CA GLN A 56 8.07 6.11 6.86
C GLN A 56 8.14 6.09 8.39
N GLY A 57 7.00 6.19 9.07
CA GLY A 57 6.90 6.00 10.51
C GLY A 57 7.27 4.57 10.91
N GLU A 58 6.82 3.58 10.15
CA GLU A 58 7.18 2.18 10.40
C GLU A 58 8.67 1.90 10.19
N LEU A 59 9.30 2.56 9.22
CA LEU A 59 10.75 2.50 9.05
C LEU A 59 11.52 3.12 10.24
N GLN A 60 10.95 4.13 10.90
CA GLN A 60 11.51 4.66 12.15
C GLN A 60 11.36 3.65 13.29
N VAL A 61 10.24 2.93 13.35
CA VAL A 61 10.02 1.84 14.32
C VAL A 61 10.99 0.69 14.07
N ALA A 62 11.19 0.30 12.81
CA ALA A 62 12.15 -0.72 12.36
C ALA A 62 13.60 -0.41 12.74
N ASN A 63 13.95 0.87 12.89
CA ASN A 63 15.33 1.29 13.10
C ASN A 63 15.91 0.73 14.40
N GLY A 64 16.98 -0.06 14.27
CA GLY A 64 17.68 -0.67 15.41
C GLY A 64 17.06 -1.98 15.93
N GLN A 65 15.98 -2.47 15.32
CA GLN A 65 15.47 -3.82 15.58
C GLN A 65 16.43 -4.86 15.00
N SER A 66 16.89 -5.80 15.83
CA SER A 66 17.76 -6.90 15.38
C SER A 66 17.01 -7.98 14.60
N ASP A 67 15.68 -7.99 14.69
CA ASP A 67 14.75 -8.93 14.06
C ASP A 67 14.02 -8.35 12.83
N TYR A 68 14.41 -7.17 12.38
CA TYR A 68 13.91 -6.59 11.12
C TYR A 68 14.79 -7.03 9.94
N ASP A 69 14.20 -7.73 8.97
CA ASP A 69 14.83 -8.05 7.69
C ASP A 69 14.20 -7.19 6.58
N ALA A 70 14.97 -6.26 6.01
CA ALA A 70 14.46 -5.33 5.01
C ALA A 70 13.98 -6.02 3.73
N ILE A 71 14.61 -7.14 3.34
CA ILE A 71 14.28 -7.88 2.11
C ILE A 71 13.05 -8.73 2.37
N GLU A 72 13.04 -9.50 3.45
CA GLU A 72 11.89 -10.35 3.79
C GLU A 72 10.66 -9.50 4.15
N CYS A 73 10.84 -8.36 4.85
CA CYS A 73 9.75 -7.47 5.20
C CYS A 73 9.14 -6.79 3.98
N ASP A 74 9.95 -6.33 3.02
CA ASP A 74 9.54 -5.55 1.84
C ASP A 74 8.43 -4.55 2.20
N ILE A 75 8.73 -3.64 3.13
CA ILE A 75 7.70 -2.83 3.80
C ILE A 75 6.93 -1.91 2.84
N TRP A 76 7.48 -1.64 1.66
CA TRP A 76 6.81 -0.84 0.62
C TRP A 76 5.73 -1.64 -0.12
N LEU A 77 5.81 -2.97 -0.13
CA LEU A 77 4.75 -3.85 -0.61
C LEU A 77 3.76 -4.15 0.52
N CYS A 78 2.51 -3.70 0.36
CA CYS A 78 1.44 -3.95 1.32
C CYS A 78 1.78 -3.55 2.77
N LYS A 79 2.60 -2.50 3.00
CA LYS A 79 3.07 -2.09 4.34
C LYS A 79 3.82 -3.19 5.12
N GLY A 80 4.38 -4.19 4.43
CA GLY A 80 5.02 -5.37 5.01
C GLY A 80 4.05 -6.49 5.42
N TYR A 81 2.75 -6.33 5.23
CA TYR A 81 1.76 -7.36 5.55
C TYR A 81 1.91 -8.59 4.68
N LYS A 82 1.93 -9.76 5.31
CA LYS A 82 2.18 -11.04 4.63
C LYS A 82 0.89 -11.73 4.23
N PHE A 83 0.89 -12.31 3.03
CA PHE A 83 -0.22 -13.13 2.56
C PHE A 83 -0.46 -14.35 3.46
N ALA A 84 0.60 -14.90 4.05
CA ALA A 84 0.50 -16.03 4.97
C ALA A 84 -0.38 -15.73 6.20
N ASP A 85 -0.44 -14.47 6.64
CA ASP A 85 -1.32 -14.01 7.74
C ASP A 85 -2.76 -13.75 7.29
N ASN A 86 -3.05 -13.79 5.98
CA ASN A 86 -4.26 -13.24 5.37
C ASN A 86 -4.89 -14.19 4.34
N LYS A 87 -4.64 -15.51 4.42
CA LYS A 87 -5.10 -16.50 3.43
C LYS A 87 -6.63 -16.58 3.31
N ASP A 88 -7.33 -16.31 4.41
CA ASP A 88 -8.80 -16.30 4.44
C ASP A 88 -9.40 -14.98 3.94
N ASN A 89 -8.54 -13.99 3.65
CA ASN A 89 -8.92 -12.66 3.17
C ASN A 89 -8.55 -12.50 1.69
N VAL A 90 -9.14 -13.35 0.85
CA VAL A 90 -8.94 -13.36 -0.61
C VAL A 90 -10.25 -13.09 -1.31
N TYR A 91 -10.20 -12.11 -2.23
CA TYR A 91 -11.33 -11.74 -3.08
C TYR A 91 -11.05 -12.17 -4.52
N SER A 92 -12.10 -12.64 -5.19
CA SER A 92 -12.06 -12.94 -6.62
C SER A 92 -12.98 -11.97 -7.34
N TYR A 93 -12.45 -11.27 -8.33
CA TYR A 93 -13.17 -10.30 -9.13
C TYR A 93 -13.12 -10.67 -10.60
N SER A 94 -14.15 -10.29 -11.35
CA SER A 94 -14.19 -10.42 -12.81
C SER A 94 -13.74 -9.12 -13.47
N ALA A 95 -13.19 -9.22 -14.69
CA ALA A 95 -12.85 -8.04 -15.46
C ALA A 95 -14.10 -7.18 -15.74
N GLY A 96 -14.03 -5.88 -15.43
CA GLY A 96 -15.15 -4.95 -15.56
C GLY A 96 -16.15 -4.96 -14.40
N GLU A 97 -15.91 -5.75 -13.35
CA GLU A 97 -16.69 -5.69 -12.12
C GLU A 97 -16.45 -4.37 -11.38
N THR A 98 -17.53 -3.72 -10.96
CA THR A 98 -17.45 -2.58 -10.04
C THR A 98 -17.23 -3.09 -8.63
N VAL A 99 -16.14 -2.66 -8.00
CA VAL A 99 -15.80 -3.01 -6.62
C VAL A 99 -15.88 -1.76 -5.76
N ASP A 100 -16.75 -1.78 -4.76
CA ASP A 100 -16.90 -0.67 -3.84
C ASP A 100 -15.78 -0.65 -2.80
N PHE A 101 -15.11 0.49 -2.68
CA PHE A 101 -14.08 0.74 -1.67
C PHE A 101 -14.55 1.80 -0.67
N THR A 102 -14.31 1.53 0.61
CA THR A 102 -14.44 2.51 1.68
C THR A 102 -13.06 2.82 2.23
N VAL A 103 -12.69 4.10 2.25
CA VAL A 103 -11.44 4.58 2.82
C VAL A 103 -11.76 5.50 3.99
N ASP A 104 -11.20 5.20 5.16
CA ASP A 104 -11.23 6.08 6.32
C ASP A 104 -9.93 6.89 6.36
N ILE A 105 -10.05 8.22 6.45
CA ILE A 105 -8.94 9.17 6.45
C ILE A 105 -8.96 9.91 7.79
N ARG A 106 -8.00 9.59 8.66
CA ARG A 106 -7.89 10.17 10.00
C ARG A 106 -7.08 11.45 10.04
N ALA A 107 -6.03 11.52 9.22
CA ALA A 107 -5.22 12.73 9.04
C ALA A 107 -5.13 13.01 7.54
N PRO A 108 -5.92 13.97 7.01
CA PRO A 108 -5.87 14.34 5.61
C PRO A 108 -4.57 15.10 5.29
N HIS A 109 -3.89 14.69 4.23
CA HIS A 109 -2.75 15.39 3.66
C HIS A 109 -2.94 15.46 2.15
N THR A 110 -2.91 16.67 1.60
CA THR A 110 -3.03 16.88 0.15
C THR A 110 -1.90 16.13 -0.56
N GLY A 111 -2.27 15.24 -1.47
CA GLY A 111 -1.32 14.50 -2.30
C GLY A 111 -2.02 13.79 -3.45
N SER A 112 -1.31 12.92 -4.16
CA SER A 112 -1.88 12.07 -5.20
C SER A 112 -2.27 10.70 -4.64
N ALA A 113 -3.28 10.05 -5.24
CA ALA A 113 -3.64 8.67 -4.95
C ALA A 113 -3.95 7.90 -6.23
N ASN A 114 -3.88 6.57 -6.17
CA ASN A 114 -4.35 5.71 -7.24
C ASN A 114 -4.77 4.34 -6.68
N VAL A 115 -5.59 3.62 -7.46
CA VAL A 115 -5.83 2.19 -7.26
C VAL A 115 -5.19 1.45 -8.44
N SER A 116 -4.28 0.54 -8.13
CA SER A 116 -3.52 -0.23 -9.12
C SER A 116 -3.59 -1.72 -8.81
N VAL A 117 -3.49 -2.54 -9.84
CA VAL A 117 -3.28 -3.99 -9.70
C VAL A 117 -1.79 -4.24 -9.61
N VAL A 118 -1.34 -4.99 -8.60
CA VAL A 118 0.08 -5.27 -8.35
C VAL A 118 0.31 -6.78 -8.37
N ASP A 119 1.32 -7.22 -9.13
CA ASP A 119 1.90 -8.55 -8.97
C ASP A 119 2.75 -8.54 -7.70
N THR A 120 2.30 -9.25 -6.67
CA THR A 120 3.01 -9.30 -5.38
C THR A 120 4.27 -10.15 -5.41
N ALA A 121 4.47 -11.00 -6.43
CA ALA A 121 5.69 -11.80 -6.55
C ALA A 121 6.86 -10.98 -7.10
N SER A 122 6.60 -10.08 -8.06
CA SER A 122 7.60 -9.19 -8.65
C SER A 122 7.59 -7.77 -8.07
N ASN A 123 6.63 -7.45 -7.19
CA ASN A 123 6.37 -6.11 -6.68
C ASN A 123 6.25 -5.07 -7.82
N SER A 124 5.44 -5.40 -8.83
CA SER A 124 5.28 -4.56 -10.02
C SER A 124 3.81 -4.29 -10.33
N VAL A 125 3.50 -3.05 -10.70
CA VAL A 125 2.18 -2.66 -11.18
C VAL A 125 1.89 -3.33 -12.52
N ILE A 126 0.71 -3.92 -12.65
CA ILE A 126 0.19 -4.50 -13.88
C ILE A 126 -0.69 -3.46 -14.56
N GLY A 127 -0.32 -3.06 -15.79
CA GLY A 127 -1.12 -2.16 -16.61
C GLY A 127 -1.10 -0.70 -16.11
N GLN A 128 -2.18 0.03 -16.42
CA GLN A 128 -2.40 1.40 -15.92
C GLN A 128 -3.22 1.35 -14.63
N PRO A 129 -3.14 2.39 -13.77
CA PRO A 129 -4.03 2.51 -12.62
C PRO A 129 -5.50 2.41 -13.04
N LEU A 130 -6.29 1.70 -12.24
CA LEU A 130 -7.74 1.57 -12.43
C LEU A 130 -8.43 2.92 -12.21
N ILE A 131 -7.90 3.71 -11.27
CA ILE A 131 -8.29 5.10 -11.03
C ILE A 131 -7.11 5.87 -10.46
N SER A 132 -7.03 7.16 -10.77
CA SER A 132 -5.97 8.06 -10.30
C SER A 132 -6.53 9.44 -9.99
N TRP A 133 -6.00 10.06 -8.93
CA TRP A 133 -6.28 11.44 -8.57
C TRP A 133 -4.98 12.19 -8.35
N ASP A 134 -4.84 13.35 -9.01
CA ASP A 134 -3.71 14.25 -8.80
C ASP A 134 -3.80 14.97 -7.45
N VAL A 135 -5.02 15.20 -6.97
CA VAL A 135 -5.34 15.83 -5.70
C VAL A 135 -6.33 14.96 -4.93
N TYR A 136 -5.87 14.38 -3.83
CA TYR A 136 -6.59 13.48 -2.93
C TYR A 136 -6.34 13.90 -1.47
N ALA A 137 -7.30 13.59 -0.60
CA ALA A 137 -7.24 13.89 0.84
C ALA A 137 -6.87 15.36 1.16
N SER A 138 -7.33 16.29 0.32
CA SER A 138 -7.02 17.70 0.46
C SER A 138 -7.71 18.31 1.68
N VAL A 139 -7.00 19.18 2.39
CA VAL A 139 -7.57 20.01 3.47
C VAL A 139 -8.22 21.30 2.95
N SER A 140 -8.09 21.59 1.65
CA SER A 140 -8.60 22.80 0.99
C SER A 140 -9.75 22.54 0.01
N SER A 141 -10.11 21.28 -0.21
CA SER A 141 -11.22 20.88 -1.09
C SER A 141 -11.92 19.65 -0.53
N THR A 142 -13.15 19.40 -0.98
CA THR A 142 -13.84 18.13 -0.69
C THR A 142 -13.07 16.95 -1.27
N LEU A 143 -13.23 15.76 -0.68
CA LEU A 143 -12.70 14.52 -1.25
C LEU A 143 -13.27 14.32 -2.67
N PRO A 144 -12.44 13.88 -3.63
CA PRO A 144 -12.91 13.62 -4.98
C PRO A 144 -13.91 12.45 -4.98
N VAL A 145 -14.92 12.55 -5.85
CA VAL A 145 -15.87 11.46 -6.12
C VAL A 145 -15.33 10.53 -7.21
N ASN A 146 -15.77 9.27 -7.19
CA ASN A 146 -15.54 8.26 -8.22
C ASN A 146 -16.84 7.84 -8.87
#